data_AF-A0A960YGI6-F1
#
_entry.id   AF-A0A960YGI6-F1
#
_cell.length_a   1.000
_cell.length_b   1.000
_cell.length_c   1.000
_cell.angle_alpha   90.00
_cell.angle_beta   90.00
_cell.angle_gamma   90.00
#
_symmetry.space_group_name_H-M   'P 1'
#
loop_
_entity.id
_entity.type
_entity.pdbx_description
1 polymer ?
#
loop_
_entity_poly.entity_id
_entity_poly.type
_entity_poly.pdbx_seq_one_letter_code
_entity_poly.pdbx_strand_id
1 'polypeptide(L)'
;CLTYSQKDYIPVQVQAIFDEKVYESIPCKPKNLSLICLLQAKRELLDEVLRLYNILTLFSPDKIVYNFSNMDKIGMPIIYLRRSGKVHKFQKNISPIPETFLYKNKTYNSKKFLEESITTALIIVQDNTIIYEDYYLGTKDTDLRISWSVTKSFISALFGPPVATGQIKITDKITKYVPELKESGYKDASVKNVLQMSSGVYFDENYTKLSSDINRLGRILALGGSFDKFALSLRSQRKPGTFLHYVSIDTHVLGMVLRNVTGEKIQNLFVKNLWSHLGAEANAYFLADDTGEAMALGGLCLRSRDMARFGILYLQDGFLNGRQVIPKAWIQESTYPQEKYLFPGKRDTASTVHGYGYQWWIPEDFDKEFLAVGIYDQMIYINKKSNVVIVKNSANYNFANNNFQSSNQAIAFFRAVAEKYSLDKRKPSPVRGSNP
;
A
#
# COMPACT_ATOMS: atom_id res chain seq x y z
N CYS A 1 6.24 -30.76 -27.58
CA CYS A 1 6.96 -30.38 -28.81
C CYS A 1 6.96 -28.86 -28.97
N LEU A 2 7.85 -28.16 -28.26
CA LEU A 2 8.28 -26.80 -28.56
C LEU A 2 9.78 -26.79 -28.27
N THR A 3 10.58 -26.77 -29.33
CA THR A 3 12.05 -26.69 -29.26
C THR A 3 12.44 -25.24 -28.96
N TYR A 4 13.00 -25.00 -27.78
CA TYR A 4 13.59 -23.72 -27.37
C TYR A 4 15.09 -23.72 -27.69
N SER A 5 15.55 -22.74 -28.46
CA SER A 5 16.97 -22.45 -28.62
C SER A 5 17.27 -21.00 -28.21
N GLN A 6 18.33 -20.87 -27.43
CA GLN A 6 19.15 -19.68 -27.12
C GLN A 6 18.68 -18.71 -26.03
N LYS A 7 19.22 -19.01 -24.83
CA LYS A 7 20.05 -18.19 -23.94
C LYS A 7 19.47 -16.90 -23.33
N ASP A 8 19.45 -16.98 -22.00
CA ASP A 8 19.32 -15.97 -20.95
C ASP A 8 17.91 -15.57 -20.52
N TYR A 9 17.65 -15.82 -19.22
CA TYR A 9 16.40 -15.66 -18.45
C TYR A 9 15.30 -16.73 -18.63
N ILE A 10 15.59 -17.93 -18.12
CA ILE A 10 14.56 -18.82 -17.53
C ILE A 10 14.97 -19.02 -16.06
N PRO A 11 14.19 -18.56 -15.06
CA PRO A 11 14.45 -18.94 -13.69
C PRO A 11 14.21 -20.44 -13.54
N VAL A 12 15.13 -21.12 -12.85
CA VAL A 12 15.12 -22.53 -12.39
C VAL A 12 13.83 -22.94 -11.64
N GLN A 13 12.86 -22.04 -11.48
CA GLN A 13 11.53 -22.22 -10.90
C GLN A 13 10.66 -23.25 -11.64
N VAL A 14 10.89 -23.50 -12.94
CA VAL A 14 10.08 -24.44 -13.71
C VAL A 14 10.44 -25.90 -13.42
N GLN A 15 11.69 -26.24 -13.08
CA GLN A 15 12.06 -27.65 -12.85
C GLN A 15 11.64 -28.12 -11.45
N ALA A 16 11.92 -27.33 -10.41
CA ALA A 16 11.73 -27.76 -9.01
C ALA A 16 10.26 -27.83 -8.57
N ILE A 17 9.37 -27.02 -9.16
CA ILE A 17 7.94 -26.97 -8.78
C ILE A 17 7.14 -28.07 -9.51
N PHE A 18 7.57 -28.46 -10.71
CA PHE A 18 6.96 -29.58 -11.43
C PHE A 18 7.25 -30.93 -10.74
N ASP A 19 8.44 -31.08 -10.15
CA ASP A 19 8.84 -32.34 -9.51
C ASP A 19 8.11 -32.62 -8.17
N GLU A 20 7.71 -31.59 -7.40
CA GLU A 20 7.05 -31.78 -6.09
C GLU A 20 5.52 -31.99 -6.16
N LYS A 21 4.80 -31.45 -7.15
CA LYS A 21 3.31 -31.52 -7.19
C LYS A 21 2.71 -32.43 -8.26
N VAL A 22 3.45 -32.72 -9.34
CA VAL A 22 2.90 -33.53 -10.45
C VAL A 22 2.91 -35.04 -10.11
N TYR A 23 3.76 -35.49 -9.19
CA TYR A 23 3.88 -36.92 -8.86
C TYR A 23 2.97 -37.40 -7.72
N GLU A 24 2.43 -36.53 -6.86
CA GLU A 24 1.64 -36.96 -5.69
C GLU A 24 0.11 -36.83 -5.84
N SER A 25 -0.41 -36.25 -6.92
CA SER A 25 -1.83 -35.84 -7.00
C SER A 25 -2.76 -36.71 -7.87
N ILE A 26 -2.38 -37.94 -8.24
CA ILE A 26 -3.33 -38.87 -8.90
C ILE A 26 -3.38 -40.24 -8.21
N PRO A 27 -4.16 -40.39 -7.12
CA PRO A 27 -4.61 -41.69 -6.66
C PRO A 27 -6.10 -41.86 -7.01
N CYS A 28 -6.43 -42.33 -8.21
CA CYS A 28 -7.78 -42.88 -8.48
C CYS A 28 -7.75 -43.91 -9.61
N LYS A 29 -7.92 -45.19 -9.26
CA LYS A 29 -8.32 -46.25 -10.21
C LYS A 29 -9.75 -45.94 -10.69
N PRO A 30 -10.03 -45.86 -12.01
CA PRO A 30 -11.29 -45.30 -12.49
C PRO A 30 -12.35 -46.37 -12.71
N LYS A 31 -13.47 -46.27 -11.98
CA LYS A 31 -14.78 -46.67 -12.49
C LYS A 31 -15.77 -45.58 -12.06
N ASN A 32 -16.18 -44.75 -13.02
CA ASN A 32 -17.19 -43.67 -12.89
C ASN A 32 -16.71 -42.28 -12.40
N LEU A 33 -15.63 -41.73 -12.95
CA LEU A 33 -15.44 -40.27 -12.97
C LEU A 33 -16.28 -39.68 -14.12
N SER A 34 -17.29 -38.87 -13.80
CA SER A 34 -18.11 -38.19 -14.80
C SER A 34 -17.27 -37.21 -15.60
N LEU A 35 -17.58 -37.00 -16.88
CA LEU A 35 -16.92 -36.01 -17.75
C LEU A 35 -16.93 -34.60 -17.12
N ILE A 36 -17.97 -34.28 -16.36
CA ILE A 36 -18.12 -33.00 -15.64
C ILE A 36 -17.03 -32.85 -14.57
N CYS A 37 -16.76 -33.90 -13.77
CA CYS A 37 -15.68 -33.88 -12.77
C CYS A 37 -14.30 -33.69 -13.41
N LEU A 38 -14.04 -34.36 -14.55
CA LEU A 38 -12.78 -34.22 -15.27
C LEU A 38 -12.60 -32.82 -15.88
N LEU A 39 -13.67 -32.24 -16.44
CA LEU A 39 -13.66 -30.88 -16.97
C LEU A 39 -13.46 -29.85 -15.86
N GLN A 40 -14.06 -30.06 -14.70
CA GLN A 40 -13.88 -29.18 -13.55
C GLN A 40 -12.46 -29.24 -12.98
N ALA A 41 -11.92 -30.44 -12.76
CA ALA A 41 -10.54 -30.62 -12.30
C ALA A 41 -9.52 -30.02 -13.29
N LYS A 42 -9.75 -30.17 -14.60
CA LYS A 42 -8.91 -29.53 -15.64
C LYS A 42 -8.99 -28.00 -15.58
N ARG A 43 -10.15 -27.44 -15.28
CA ARG A 43 -10.35 -25.99 -15.14
C ARG A 43 -9.64 -25.46 -13.90
N GLU A 44 -9.80 -26.12 -12.76
CA GLU A 44 -9.14 -25.73 -11.50
C GLU A 44 -7.61 -25.74 -11.67
N LEU A 45 -7.07 -26.79 -12.28
CA LEU A 45 -5.63 -26.85 -12.60
C LEU A 45 -5.18 -25.73 -13.53
N LEU A 46 -5.99 -25.39 -14.55
CA LEU A 46 -5.68 -24.30 -15.46
C LEU A 46 -5.67 -22.94 -14.73
N ASP A 47 -6.65 -22.71 -13.86
CA ASP A 47 -6.75 -21.48 -13.07
C ASP A 47 -5.55 -21.34 -12.11
N GLU A 48 -5.11 -22.43 -11.48
CA GLU A 48 -3.89 -22.46 -10.64
C GLU A 48 -2.62 -22.15 -11.44
N VAL A 49 -2.45 -22.77 -12.62
CA VAL A 49 -1.29 -22.54 -13.49
C VAL A 49 -1.26 -21.09 -14.00
N LEU A 50 -2.42 -20.53 -14.38
CA LEU A 50 -2.52 -19.13 -14.81
C LEU A 50 -2.22 -18.17 -13.66
N ARG A 51 -2.75 -18.42 -12.46
CA ARG A 51 -2.45 -17.63 -11.26
C ARG A 51 -0.95 -17.62 -10.97
N LEU A 52 -0.31 -18.80 -11.00
CA LEU A 52 1.13 -18.93 -10.80
C LEU A 52 1.90 -18.13 -11.87
N TYR A 53 1.58 -18.30 -13.15
CA TYR A 53 2.23 -17.57 -14.25
C TYR A 53 2.10 -16.05 -14.10
N ASN A 54 0.90 -15.57 -13.77
CA ASN A 54 0.63 -14.15 -13.58
C ASN A 54 1.44 -13.58 -12.41
N ILE A 55 1.57 -14.32 -11.31
CA ILE A 55 2.32 -13.86 -10.15
C ILE A 55 3.83 -13.92 -10.39
N LEU A 56 4.33 -14.95 -11.07
CA LEU A 56 5.74 -15.02 -11.46
C LEU A 56 6.16 -13.90 -12.43
N THR A 57 5.22 -13.46 -13.27
CA THR A 57 5.47 -12.38 -14.24
C THR A 57 4.90 -11.03 -13.80
N LEU A 58 4.45 -10.92 -12.54
CA LEU A 58 3.77 -9.74 -11.99
C LEU A 58 4.63 -8.48 -12.11
N PHE A 59 5.93 -8.63 -11.90
CA PHE A 59 6.91 -7.53 -11.86
C PHE A 59 7.82 -7.50 -13.08
N SER A 60 7.57 -8.32 -14.10
CA SER A 60 8.38 -8.32 -15.33
C SER A 60 8.36 -6.93 -15.99
N PRO A 61 9.51 -6.38 -16.41
CA PRO A 61 9.59 -5.01 -16.94
C PRO A 61 8.61 -4.69 -18.08
N ASP A 62 8.32 -5.67 -18.94
CA ASP A 62 7.40 -5.58 -20.07
C ASP A 62 5.92 -5.67 -19.69
N LYS A 63 5.60 -6.13 -18.47
CA LYS A 63 4.22 -6.39 -18.02
C LYS A 63 3.78 -5.56 -16.83
N ILE A 64 4.70 -5.08 -16.00
CA ILE A 64 4.41 -4.49 -14.69
C ILE A 64 3.41 -3.32 -14.76
N VAL A 65 3.50 -2.47 -15.80
CA VAL A 65 2.54 -1.36 -16.02
C VAL A 65 1.12 -1.90 -16.23
N TYR A 66 0.96 -2.90 -17.09
CA TYR A 66 -0.33 -3.54 -17.35
C TYR A 66 -0.84 -4.26 -16.11
N ASN A 67 -0.02 -5.09 -15.49
CA ASN A 67 -0.40 -5.91 -14.35
C ASN A 67 -0.91 -5.06 -13.18
N PHE A 68 -0.21 -3.96 -12.86
CA PHE A 68 -0.57 -3.10 -11.73
C PHE A 68 -1.92 -2.39 -11.90
N SER A 69 -2.42 -2.29 -13.14
CA SER A 69 -3.73 -1.72 -13.46
C SER A 69 -4.81 -2.79 -13.72
N ASN A 70 -4.45 -4.08 -13.64
CA ASN A 70 -5.31 -5.22 -14.00
C ASN A 70 -5.17 -6.36 -12.97
N MET A 71 -5.03 -6.02 -11.69
CA MET A 71 -4.82 -7.02 -10.65
C MET A 71 -6.01 -7.98 -10.47
N ASP A 72 -7.19 -7.62 -10.94
CA ASP A 72 -8.37 -8.49 -11.01
C ASP A 72 -8.20 -9.66 -11.99
N LYS A 73 -7.23 -9.58 -12.92
CA LYS A 73 -6.94 -10.61 -13.92
C LYS A 73 -5.84 -11.59 -13.50
N ILE A 74 -5.23 -11.41 -12.33
CA ILE A 74 -4.09 -12.24 -11.91
C ILE A 74 -4.50 -13.62 -11.39
N GLY A 75 -5.81 -13.88 -11.20
CA GLY A 75 -6.33 -15.16 -10.69
C GLY A 75 -6.41 -15.24 -9.16
N MET A 76 -6.21 -14.13 -8.44
CA MET A 76 -6.45 -14.06 -7.00
C MET A 76 -7.92 -13.74 -6.69
N PRO A 77 -8.47 -14.23 -5.56
CA PRO A 77 -9.76 -13.76 -5.06
C PRO A 77 -9.76 -12.23 -4.89
N ILE A 78 -10.88 -11.60 -5.23
CA ILE A 78 -11.08 -10.15 -5.05
C ILE A 78 -12.34 -9.86 -4.22
N ILE A 79 -12.27 -8.80 -3.43
CA ILE A 79 -13.38 -8.31 -2.62
C ILE A 79 -13.75 -6.91 -3.11
N TYR A 80 -14.91 -6.79 -3.75
CA TYR A 80 -15.41 -5.51 -4.25
C TYR A 80 -15.81 -4.55 -3.12
N LEU A 81 -15.35 -3.31 -3.23
CA LEU A 81 -15.64 -2.21 -2.33
C LEU A 81 -16.55 -1.22 -3.06
N ARG A 82 -17.86 -1.39 -2.88
CA ARG A 82 -18.85 -0.53 -3.53
C ARG A 82 -18.76 0.88 -2.97
N ARG A 83 -18.62 1.88 -3.84
CA ARG A 83 -18.79 3.28 -3.46
C ARG A 83 -20.26 3.57 -3.18
N SER A 84 -20.50 4.59 -2.36
CA SER A 84 -21.82 5.16 -2.15
C SER A 84 -21.69 6.66 -1.90
N GLY A 85 -22.83 7.36 -1.82
CA GLY A 85 -22.85 8.80 -1.59
C GLY A 85 -22.49 9.65 -2.82
N LYS A 86 -22.44 10.97 -2.61
CA LYS A 86 -22.12 11.96 -3.64
C LYS A 86 -20.62 11.94 -3.93
N VAL A 87 -20.27 11.85 -5.21
CA VAL A 87 -18.87 11.97 -5.65
C VAL A 87 -18.37 13.39 -5.36
N HIS A 88 -17.24 13.49 -4.67
CA HIS A 88 -16.53 14.76 -4.50
C HIS A 88 -15.79 15.08 -5.80
N LYS A 89 -16.28 16.05 -6.58
CA LYS A 89 -15.63 16.46 -7.83
C LYS A 89 -14.56 17.51 -7.52
N PHE A 90 -13.32 17.22 -7.87
CA PHE A 90 -12.25 18.21 -7.79
C PHE A 90 -12.47 19.32 -8.83
N GLN A 91 -12.27 20.57 -8.40
CA GLN A 91 -11.99 21.65 -9.34
C GLN A 91 -10.60 21.44 -9.95
N LYS A 92 -10.37 21.97 -11.14
CA LYS A 92 -9.06 21.93 -11.80
C LYS A 92 -8.59 23.35 -12.11
N ASN A 93 -7.35 23.64 -11.75
CA ASN A 93 -6.65 24.88 -12.10
C ASN A 93 -5.19 24.53 -12.40
N ILE A 94 -4.96 24.03 -13.62
CA ILE A 94 -3.71 23.37 -13.96
C ILE A 94 -2.55 24.37 -14.03
N SER A 95 -1.44 23.99 -13.42
CA SER A 95 -0.19 24.74 -13.36
C SER A 95 1.00 23.81 -13.62
N PRO A 96 2.10 24.31 -14.19
CA PRO A 96 3.27 23.49 -14.47
C PRO A 96 4.00 23.09 -13.18
N ILE A 97 4.44 21.84 -13.07
CA ILE A 97 5.36 21.38 -12.02
C ILE A 97 6.73 22.09 -12.11
N PRO A 98 7.56 22.11 -11.05
CA PRO A 98 8.94 22.61 -11.16
C PRO A 98 9.72 21.81 -12.20
N GLU A 99 10.50 22.49 -13.04
CA GLU A 99 11.33 21.83 -14.08
C GLU A 99 12.44 20.98 -13.48
N THR A 100 12.97 21.41 -12.33
CA THR A 100 14.04 20.75 -11.60
C THR A 100 13.77 20.73 -10.10
N PHE A 101 14.47 19.84 -9.40
CA PHE A 101 14.48 19.78 -7.94
C PHE A 101 15.87 19.41 -7.42
N LEU A 102 16.17 19.76 -6.18
CA LEU A 102 17.45 19.45 -5.53
C LEU A 102 17.32 18.18 -4.69
N TYR A 103 18.28 17.26 -4.84
CA TYR A 103 18.43 16.12 -3.96
C TYR A 103 19.92 15.83 -3.74
N LYS A 104 20.36 15.79 -2.48
CA LYS A 104 21.78 15.62 -2.10
C LYS A 104 22.73 16.56 -2.87
N ASN A 105 22.40 17.85 -2.90
CA ASN A 105 23.15 18.91 -3.59
C ASN A 105 23.35 18.71 -5.10
N LYS A 106 22.52 17.86 -5.72
CA LYS A 106 22.46 17.69 -7.17
C LYS A 106 21.09 18.12 -7.68
N THR A 107 21.10 18.78 -8.83
CA THR A 107 19.90 19.19 -9.55
C THR A 107 19.43 18.04 -10.44
N TYR A 108 18.18 17.63 -10.28
CA TYR A 108 17.52 16.63 -11.11
C TYR A 108 16.45 17.30 -11.97
N ASN A 109 16.28 16.82 -13.20
CA ASN A 109 15.17 17.22 -14.04
C ASN A 109 13.91 16.44 -13.65
N SER A 110 12.80 17.13 -13.41
CA SER A 110 11.56 16.52 -12.93
C SER A 110 10.95 15.54 -13.93
N LYS A 111 10.93 15.89 -15.22
CA LYS A 111 10.40 15.02 -16.27
C LYS A 111 11.22 13.72 -16.37
N LYS A 112 12.54 13.84 -16.42
CA LYS A 112 13.46 12.69 -16.44
C LYS A 112 13.30 11.80 -15.21
N PHE A 113 13.14 12.40 -14.02
CA PHE A 113 12.85 11.64 -12.81
C PHE A 113 11.54 10.86 -12.90
N LEU A 114 10.46 11.46 -13.42
CA LEU A 114 9.17 10.78 -13.58
C LEU A 114 9.27 9.60 -14.56
N GLU A 115 10.05 9.76 -15.64
CA GLU A 115 10.35 8.70 -16.63
C GLU A 115 11.20 7.57 -16.01
N GLU A 116 12.32 7.89 -15.37
CA GLU A 116 13.25 6.92 -14.74
C GLU A 116 12.61 6.17 -13.58
N SER A 117 11.68 6.81 -12.86
CA SER A 117 10.89 6.18 -11.80
C SER A 117 9.60 5.52 -12.32
N ILE A 118 9.46 5.38 -13.64
CA ILE A 118 8.38 4.64 -14.33
C ILE A 118 7.01 5.06 -13.78
N THR A 119 6.81 6.38 -13.68
CA THR A 119 5.56 6.95 -13.18
C THR A 119 4.43 6.60 -14.13
N THR A 120 3.28 6.19 -13.58
CA THR A 120 2.05 5.88 -14.34
C THR A 120 0.95 6.91 -14.09
N ALA A 121 0.92 7.54 -12.91
CA ALA A 121 0.03 8.66 -12.64
C ALA A 121 0.69 9.65 -11.67
N LEU A 122 0.48 10.94 -11.89
CA LEU A 122 0.84 12.00 -10.96
C LEU A 122 -0.34 12.95 -10.80
N ILE A 123 -0.82 13.12 -9.57
CA ILE A 123 -1.89 14.07 -9.23
C ILE A 123 -1.39 14.94 -8.09
N ILE A 124 -1.50 16.26 -8.27
CA ILE A 124 -1.17 17.26 -7.25
C ILE A 124 -2.44 18.05 -6.96
N VAL A 125 -2.87 18.01 -5.71
CA VAL A 125 -4.02 18.75 -5.20
C VAL A 125 -3.52 19.79 -4.21
N GLN A 126 -3.95 21.04 -4.39
CA GLN A 126 -3.73 22.12 -3.43
C GLN A 126 -5.06 22.79 -3.11
N ASP A 127 -5.34 23.01 -1.82
CA ASP A 127 -6.60 23.61 -1.34
C ASP A 127 -7.83 22.99 -2.00
N ASN A 128 -7.88 21.65 -2.07
CA ASN A 128 -8.98 20.88 -2.66
C ASN A 128 -9.20 21.09 -4.18
N THR A 129 -8.20 21.64 -4.88
CA THR A 129 -8.18 21.83 -6.34
C THR A 129 -7.03 21.05 -6.97
N ILE A 130 -7.29 20.30 -8.04
CA ILE A 130 -6.23 19.66 -8.82
C ILE A 130 -5.46 20.76 -9.57
N ILE A 131 -4.18 20.89 -9.25
CA ILE A 131 -3.26 21.83 -9.90
C ILE A 131 -2.33 21.16 -10.90
N TYR A 132 -2.19 19.83 -10.83
CA TYR A 132 -1.54 19.04 -11.86
C TYR A 132 -2.13 17.65 -11.88
N GLU A 133 -2.33 17.10 -13.06
CA GLU A 133 -2.81 15.74 -13.24
C GLU A 133 -2.34 15.22 -14.59
N ASP A 134 -1.64 14.10 -14.58
CA ASP A 134 -1.22 13.43 -15.80
C ASP A 134 -1.14 11.92 -15.60
N TYR A 135 -1.33 11.19 -16.70
CA TYR A 135 -1.33 9.75 -16.76
C TYR A 135 -0.40 9.27 -17.88
N TYR A 136 0.54 8.43 -17.50
CA TYR A 136 1.67 8.05 -18.33
C TYR A 136 1.56 6.59 -18.77
N LEU A 137 2.41 6.21 -19.74
CA LEU A 137 2.60 4.83 -20.19
C LEU A 137 1.30 4.14 -20.62
N GLY A 138 0.37 4.91 -21.22
CA GLY A 138 -0.91 4.41 -21.72
C GLY A 138 -1.98 4.16 -20.64
N THR A 139 -1.69 4.47 -19.38
CA THR A 139 -2.67 4.37 -18.29
C THR A 139 -3.63 5.55 -18.27
N LYS A 140 -4.76 5.43 -17.56
CA LYS A 140 -5.90 6.35 -17.59
C LYS A 140 -6.38 6.74 -16.20
N ASP A 141 -7.18 7.80 -16.13
CA ASP A 141 -7.79 8.26 -14.89
C ASP A 141 -8.80 7.27 -14.30
N THR A 142 -9.35 6.40 -15.14
CA THR A 142 -10.29 5.36 -14.74
C THR A 142 -9.66 4.11 -14.14
N ASP A 143 -8.36 3.88 -14.34
CA ASP A 143 -7.71 2.62 -13.97
C ASP A 143 -7.64 2.43 -12.46
N LEU A 144 -7.95 1.22 -12.00
CA LEU A 144 -7.76 0.81 -10.61
C LEU A 144 -6.36 0.25 -10.47
N ARG A 145 -5.52 0.96 -9.71
CA ARG A 145 -4.10 0.62 -9.55
C ARG A 145 -3.87 0.00 -8.19
N ILE A 146 -3.09 -1.07 -8.16
CA ILE A 146 -2.59 -1.63 -6.90
C ILE A 146 -1.77 -0.59 -6.15
N SER A 147 -2.15 -0.34 -4.91
CA SER A 147 -1.52 0.68 -4.07
C SER A 147 -0.37 0.12 -3.23
N TRP A 148 -0.21 -1.20 -3.18
CA TRP A 148 0.75 -1.89 -2.33
C TRP A 148 0.63 -1.36 -0.89
N SER A 149 1.76 -1.15 -0.20
CA SER A 149 1.78 -0.74 1.20
C SER A 149 1.14 0.62 1.51
N VAL A 150 0.71 1.42 0.52
CA VAL A 150 -0.20 2.55 0.79
C VAL A 150 -1.49 2.08 1.45
N THR A 151 -1.93 0.84 1.16
CA THR A 151 -3.06 0.17 1.82
C THR A 151 -2.98 0.25 3.34
N LYS A 152 -1.78 0.18 3.93
CA LYS A 152 -1.59 0.15 5.38
C LYS A 152 -2.12 1.41 6.07
N SER A 153 -1.97 2.56 5.44
CA SER A 153 -2.48 3.83 5.94
C SER A 153 -4.01 3.89 5.91
N PHE A 154 -4.65 3.23 4.94
CA PHE A 154 -6.11 3.05 4.92
C PHE A 154 -6.58 2.13 6.06
N ILE A 155 -5.85 1.04 6.34
CA ILE A 155 -6.17 0.15 7.46
C ILE A 155 -6.00 0.88 8.80
N SER A 156 -4.96 1.69 8.95
CA SER A 156 -4.76 2.55 10.13
C SER A 156 -5.95 3.49 10.36
N ALA A 157 -6.51 4.10 9.31
CA ALA A 157 -7.69 4.95 9.45
C ALA A 157 -8.89 4.24 10.10
N LEU A 158 -9.04 2.92 9.91
CA LEU A 158 -10.15 2.13 10.47
C LEU A 158 -10.06 1.94 11.99
N PHE A 159 -8.89 2.17 12.60
CA PHE A 159 -8.73 2.14 14.06
C PHE A 159 -9.30 3.37 14.76
N GLY A 160 -9.42 4.50 14.07
CA GLY A 160 -9.88 5.76 14.68
C GLY A 160 -11.21 5.61 15.44
N PRO A 161 -12.30 5.17 14.81
CA PRO A 161 -13.59 5.00 15.48
C PRO A 161 -13.59 4.02 16.67
N PRO A 162 -13.08 2.77 16.56
CA PRO A 162 -13.06 1.85 17.71
C PRO A 162 -12.12 2.31 18.84
N VAL A 163 -11.06 3.07 18.55
CA VAL A 163 -10.22 3.68 19.59
C VAL A 163 -10.95 4.82 20.30
N ALA A 164 -11.59 5.73 19.54
CA ALA A 164 -12.34 6.85 20.11
C ALA A 164 -13.54 6.42 20.96
N THR A 165 -14.16 5.28 20.64
CA THR A 165 -15.27 4.71 21.42
C THR A 165 -14.81 3.79 22.57
N GLY A 166 -13.50 3.62 22.76
CA GLY A 166 -12.93 2.81 23.84
C GLY A 166 -12.98 1.29 23.61
N GLN A 167 -13.43 0.83 22.43
CA GLN A 167 -13.42 -0.61 22.07
C GLN A 167 -11.99 -1.15 21.91
N ILE A 168 -11.06 -0.30 21.46
CA ILE A 168 -9.63 -0.61 21.37
C ILE A 168 -8.85 0.40 22.20
N LYS A 169 -8.18 -0.08 23.24
CA LYS A 169 -7.08 0.65 23.88
C LYS A 169 -5.77 0.17 23.26
N ILE A 170 -5.09 1.03 22.50
CA ILE A 170 -3.91 0.63 21.71
C ILE A 170 -2.72 0.20 22.57
N THR A 171 -2.66 0.59 23.85
CA THR A 171 -1.62 0.15 24.78
C THR A 171 -1.80 -1.29 25.25
N ASP A 172 -2.96 -1.90 25.00
CA ASP A 172 -3.20 -3.28 25.40
C ASP A 172 -2.39 -4.25 24.53
N LYS A 173 -2.00 -5.40 25.13
CA LYS A 173 -1.41 -6.51 24.38
C LYS A 173 -2.35 -6.96 23.27
N ILE A 174 -1.79 -7.25 22.10
CA ILE A 174 -2.58 -7.66 20.94
C ILE A 174 -3.32 -8.97 21.17
N THR A 175 -2.76 -9.84 22.01
CA THR A 175 -3.37 -11.12 22.44
C THR A 175 -4.63 -10.97 23.27
N LYS A 176 -4.94 -9.75 23.77
CA LYS A 176 -6.25 -9.43 24.36
C LYS A 176 -7.36 -9.48 23.31
N TYR A 177 -7.06 -9.04 22.08
CA TYR A 177 -8.03 -8.95 20.98
C TYR A 177 -7.95 -10.15 20.03
N VAL A 178 -6.77 -10.77 19.91
CA VAL A 178 -6.52 -11.92 19.04
C VAL A 178 -5.84 -13.02 19.85
N PRO A 179 -6.59 -13.81 20.63
CA PRO A 179 -6.04 -14.81 21.54
C PRO A 179 -5.15 -15.87 20.87
N GLU A 180 -5.36 -16.15 19.58
CA GLU A 180 -4.60 -17.12 18.79
C GLU A 180 -3.12 -16.72 18.66
N LEU A 181 -2.79 -15.43 18.78
CA LEU A 181 -1.41 -14.93 18.68
C LEU A 181 -0.55 -15.23 19.92
N LYS A 182 -1.10 -15.82 20.99
CA LYS A 182 -0.36 -16.13 22.23
C LYS A 182 0.85 -17.03 21.99
N GLU A 183 0.79 -17.92 21.01
CA GLU A 183 1.87 -18.85 20.65
C GLU A 183 2.75 -18.33 19.48
N SER A 184 2.47 -17.12 18.99
CA SER A 184 3.21 -16.48 17.90
C SER A 184 4.27 -15.50 18.42
N GLY A 185 5.04 -14.92 17.50
CA GLY A 185 5.99 -13.84 17.79
C GLY A 185 5.35 -12.57 18.36
N TYR A 186 4.02 -12.41 18.24
CA TYR A 186 3.29 -11.22 18.68
C TYR A 186 2.86 -11.24 20.15
N LYS A 187 3.12 -12.33 20.89
CA LYS A 187 2.55 -12.58 22.23
C LYS A 187 2.67 -11.43 23.23
N ASP A 188 3.77 -10.67 23.14
CA ASP A 188 4.10 -9.56 24.04
C ASP A 188 3.91 -8.17 23.42
N ALA A 189 3.59 -8.09 22.14
CA ALA A 189 3.38 -6.82 21.44
C ALA A 189 2.05 -6.19 21.86
N SER A 190 2.04 -4.87 22.05
CA SER A 190 0.79 -4.10 22.10
C SER A 190 0.29 -3.76 20.71
N VAL A 191 -1.00 -3.40 20.57
CA VAL A 191 -1.55 -2.88 19.31
C VAL A 191 -0.76 -1.65 18.84
N LYS A 192 -0.36 -0.76 19.77
CA LYS A 192 0.50 0.41 19.50
C LYS A 192 1.83 0.00 18.88
N ASN A 193 2.48 -1.06 19.40
CA ASN A 193 3.75 -1.53 18.84
C ASN A 193 3.59 -2.02 17.39
N VAL A 194 2.51 -2.73 17.09
CA VAL A 194 2.24 -3.23 15.73
C VAL A 194 1.88 -2.07 14.78
N LEU A 195 1.08 -1.09 15.23
CA LEU A 195 0.81 0.16 14.49
C LEU A 195 2.08 0.94 14.14
N GLN A 196 3.10 0.86 15.00
CA GLN A 196 4.38 1.56 14.87
C GLN A 196 5.46 0.76 14.12
N MET A 197 5.14 -0.39 13.53
CA MET A 197 6.15 -1.29 12.93
C MET A 197 7.28 -1.63 13.92
N SER A 198 6.87 -1.95 15.14
CA SER A 198 7.77 -2.18 16.28
C SER A 198 7.32 -3.40 17.07
N SER A 199 6.68 -4.37 16.39
CA SER A 199 6.15 -5.60 16.98
C SER A 199 7.23 -6.50 17.58
N GLY A 200 8.47 -6.39 17.10
CA GLY A 200 9.60 -7.22 17.52
C GLY A 200 9.62 -8.62 16.90
N VAL A 201 8.71 -8.89 15.96
CA VAL A 201 8.64 -10.13 15.20
C VAL A 201 9.80 -10.22 14.21
N TYR A 202 10.34 -11.44 14.05
CA TYR A 202 11.28 -11.73 12.98
C TYR A 202 10.54 -11.75 11.64
N PHE A 203 10.99 -10.94 10.70
CA PHE A 203 10.49 -10.97 9.34
C PHE A 203 11.56 -10.45 8.38
N ASP A 204 11.96 -11.28 7.42
CA ASP A 204 12.88 -10.90 6.33
C ASP A 204 12.10 -10.24 5.18
N GLU A 205 12.21 -8.91 5.07
CA GLU A 205 11.63 -8.06 3.99
C GLU A 205 12.50 -8.01 2.72
N ASN A 206 13.49 -8.88 2.57
CA ASN A 206 14.34 -8.85 1.38
C ASN A 206 13.62 -9.41 0.14
N TYR A 207 13.04 -8.50 -0.66
CA TYR A 207 12.34 -8.81 -1.92
C TYR A 207 13.17 -9.60 -2.94
N THR A 208 14.50 -9.54 -2.91
CA THR A 208 15.36 -10.24 -3.88
C THR A 208 15.77 -11.65 -3.44
N LYS A 209 15.49 -12.02 -2.18
CA LYS A 209 15.88 -13.31 -1.60
C LYS A 209 14.68 -14.25 -1.54
N LEU A 210 14.72 -15.36 -2.29
CA LEU A 210 13.60 -16.32 -2.38
C LEU A 210 13.17 -16.94 -1.04
N SER A 211 14.11 -17.11 -0.11
CA SER A 211 13.87 -17.67 1.23
C SER A 211 13.37 -16.64 2.26
N SER A 212 13.29 -15.36 1.89
CA SER A 212 12.75 -14.30 2.76
C SER A 212 11.27 -14.52 3.08
N ASP A 213 10.82 -13.96 4.20
CA ASP A 213 9.43 -14.07 4.64
C ASP A 213 8.46 -13.32 3.71
N ILE A 214 8.91 -12.23 3.09
CA ILE A 214 8.11 -11.54 2.08
C ILE A 214 7.87 -12.40 0.83
N ASN A 215 8.86 -13.20 0.42
CA ASN A 215 8.69 -14.17 -0.67
C ASN A 215 7.92 -15.42 -0.24
N ARG A 216 8.01 -15.85 1.03
CA ARG A 216 7.12 -16.87 1.61
C ARG A 216 5.66 -16.41 1.56
N LEU A 217 5.39 -15.16 1.93
CA LEU A 217 4.06 -14.55 1.79
C LEU A 217 3.64 -14.45 0.32
N GLY A 218 4.55 -14.07 -0.58
CA GLY A 218 4.31 -14.09 -2.03
C GLY A 218 3.91 -15.47 -2.57
N ARG A 219 4.44 -16.56 -2.01
CA ARG A 219 4.00 -17.92 -2.37
C ARG A 219 2.60 -18.25 -1.90
N ILE A 220 2.12 -17.67 -0.79
CA ILE A 220 0.70 -17.78 -0.40
C ILE A 220 -0.18 -17.07 -1.42
N LEU A 221 0.26 -15.92 -1.95
CA LEU A 221 -0.44 -15.26 -3.05
C LEU A 221 -0.48 -16.13 -4.30
N ALA A 222 0.60 -16.85 -4.61
CA ALA A 222 0.74 -17.67 -5.82
C ALA A 222 0.03 -19.02 -5.77
N LEU A 223 0.17 -19.73 -4.65
CA LEU A 223 -0.20 -21.14 -4.50
C LEU A 223 -1.43 -21.33 -3.60
N GLY A 224 -1.99 -20.23 -3.08
CA GLY A 224 -3.08 -20.26 -2.12
C GLY A 224 -2.62 -20.45 -0.69
N GLY A 225 -3.53 -20.15 0.25
CA GLY A 225 -3.30 -20.28 1.68
C GLY A 225 -4.01 -19.21 2.50
N SER A 226 -3.58 -19.04 3.75
CA SER A 226 -4.20 -18.12 4.72
C SER A 226 -3.16 -17.17 5.30
N PHE A 227 -3.43 -15.87 5.22
CA PHE A 227 -2.60 -14.85 5.85
C PHE A 227 -2.63 -14.95 7.39
N ASP A 228 -3.77 -15.34 7.97
CA ASP A 228 -3.90 -15.58 9.42
C ASP A 228 -2.94 -16.69 9.86
N LYS A 229 -2.96 -17.85 9.18
CA LYS A 229 -2.03 -18.96 9.49
C LYS A 229 -0.58 -18.55 9.34
N PHE A 230 -0.26 -17.74 8.33
CA PHE A 230 1.09 -17.25 8.15
C PHE A 230 1.52 -16.32 9.29
N ALA A 231 0.68 -15.37 9.70
CA ALA A 231 0.96 -14.48 10.83
C ALA A 231 1.20 -15.26 12.13
N LEU A 232 0.40 -16.30 12.39
CA LEU A 232 0.55 -17.19 13.55
C LEU A 232 1.88 -17.97 13.55
N SER A 233 2.46 -18.22 12.38
CA SER A 233 3.71 -19.00 12.24
C SER A 233 4.98 -18.22 12.62
N LEU A 234 4.89 -16.89 12.72
CA LEU A 234 6.05 -16.04 12.93
C LEU A 234 6.56 -16.12 14.36
N ARG A 235 7.85 -15.84 14.53
CA ARG A 235 8.56 -15.94 15.81
C ARG A 235 9.06 -14.58 16.26
N SER A 236 9.20 -14.40 17.57
CA SER A 236 9.77 -13.17 18.14
C SER A 236 11.27 -13.11 17.84
N GLN A 237 11.79 -11.94 17.50
CA GLN A 237 13.22 -11.67 17.37
C GLN A 237 13.75 -10.78 18.50
N ARG A 238 12.95 -9.79 18.91
CA ARG A 238 13.37 -8.72 19.80
C ARG A 238 12.20 -8.25 20.65
N LYS A 239 12.51 -7.50 21.72
CA LYS A 239 11.48 -6.92 22.58
C LYS A 239 10.61 -5.92 21.79
N PRO A 240 9.27 -6.04 21.81
CA PRO A 240 8.38 -5.08 21.17
C PRO A 240 8.61 -3.65 21.69
N GLY A 241 8.43 -2.66 20.82
CA GLY A 241 8.54 -1.23 21.17
C GLY A 241 9.96 -0.73 21.44
N THR A 242 10.98 -1.44 20.95
CA THR A 242 12.39 -1.05 21.13
C THR A 242 13.12 -0.72 19.83
N PHE A 243 12.52 -1.06 18.68
CA PHE A 243 13.16 -0.95 17.37
C PHE A 243 12.11 -0.77 16.29
N LEU A 244 12.31 0.19 15.38
CA LEU A 244 11.51 0.35 14.17
C LEU A 244 11.99 -0.65 13.11
N HIS A 245 11.22 -1.72 12.93
CA HIS A 245 11.44 -2.75 11.90
C HIS A 245 10.19 -2.86 11.05
N TYR A 246 10.29 -2.46 9.78
CA TYR A 246 9.16 -2.55 8.87
C TYR A 246 8.82 -4.02 8.58
N VAL A 247 7.60 -4.43 8.91
CA VAL A 247 7.11 -5.81 8.77
C VAL A 247 5.75 -5.80 8.10
N SER A 248 5.65 -6.27 6.85
CA SER A 248 4.39 -6.16 6.09
C SER A 248 3.21 -6.86 6.76
N ILE A 249 3.43 -8.02 7.38
CA ILE A 249 2.35 -8.79 7.99
C ILE A 249 1.80 -8.16 9.28
N ASP A 250 2.50 -7.19 9.89
CA ASP A 250 2.00 -6.45 11.06
C ASP A 250 0.63 -5.81 10.76
N THR A 251 0.44 -5.26 9.56
CA THR A 251 -0.85 -4.68 9.16
C THR A 251 -1.95 -5.72 9.00
N HIS A 252 -1.61 -6.95 8.61
CA HIS A 252 -2.58 -8.05 8.58
C HIS A 252 -3.04 -8.40 9.99
N VAL A 253 -2.11 -8.44 10.95
CA VAL A 253 -2.43 -8.65 12.37
C VAL A 253 -3.30 -7.52 12.92
N LEU A 254 -3.06 -6.27 12.53
CA LEU A 254 -3.98 -5.17 12.82
C LEU A 254 -5.38 -5.40 12.22
N GLY A 255 -5.45 -5.99 11.04
CA GLY A 255 -6.71 -6.46 10.45
C GLY A 255 -7.41 -7.54 11.31
N MET A 256 -6.66 -8.51 11.86
CA MET A 256 -7.20 -9.49 12.80
C MET A 256 -7.81 -8.81 14.04
N VAL A 257 -7.13 -7.80 14.61
CA VAL A 257 -7.65 -7.02 15.74
C VAL A 257 -8.98 -6.36 15.39
N LEU A 258 -9.06 -5.66 14.25
CA LEU A 258 -10.28 -4.99 13.82
C LEU A 258 -11.43 -5.99 13.63
N ARG A 259 -11.19 -7.13 12.98
CA ARG A 259 -12.20 -8.18 12.78
C ARG A 259 -12.70 -8.73 14.11
N ASN A 260 -11.80 -9.09 15.02
CA ASN A 260 -12.18 -9.71 16.30
C ASN A 260 -12.92 -8.74 17.23
N VAL A 261 -12.52 -7.46 17.27
CA VAL A 261 -13.17 -6.48 18.15
C VAL A 261 -14.54 -6.07 17.64
N THR A 262 -14.69 -5.91 16.32
CA THR A 262 -15.94 -5.41 15.73
C THR A 262 -16.92 -6.51 15.31
N GLY A 263 -16.43 -7.73 15.12
CA GLY A 263 -17.20 -8.83 14.49
C GLY A 263 -17.45 -8.63 12.99
N GLU A 264 -16.88 -7.59 12.37
CA GLU A 264 -17.07 -7.27 10.95
C GLU A 264 -15.81 -7.58 10.12
N LYS A 265 -16.01 -8.01 8.87
CA LYS A 265 -14.90 -8.15 7.92
C LYS A 265 -14.30 -6.80 7.53
N ILE A 266 -13.01 -6.76 7.19
CA ILE A 266 -12.28 -5.52 6.86
C ILE A 266 -12.94 -4.71 5.74
N GLN A 267 -13.44 -5.37 4.70
CA GLN A 267 -14.14 -4.71 3.60
C GLN A 267 -15.41 -3.97 4.05
N ASN A 268 -16.13 -4.50 5.04
CA ASN A 268 -17.35 -3.89 5.54
C ASN A 268 -17.01 -2.66 6.36
N LEU A 269 -16.03 -2.77 7.26
CA LEU A 269 -15.48 -1.64 8.02
C LEU A 269 -14.96 -0.54 7.08
N PHE A 270 -14.22 -0.93 6.04
CA PHE A 270 -13.68 0.00 5.05
C PHE A 270 -14.80 0.76 4.32
N VAL A 271 -15.81 0.05 3.79
CA VAL A 271 -16.91 0.69 3.06
C VAL A 271 -17.75 1.58 3.99
N LYS A 272 -18.11 1.06 5.16
CA LYS A 272 -18.98 1.72 6.14
C LYS A 272 -18.35 2.97 6.75
N ASN A 273 -17.10 2.87 7.21
CA ASN A 273 -16.47 3.93 8.00
C ASN A 273 -15.64 4.90 7.15
N LEU A 274 -15.25 4.52 5.93
CA LEU A 274 -14.35 5.33 5.10
C LEU A 274 -14.90 5.55 3.68
N TRP A 275 -15.04 4.49 2.88
CA TRP A 275 -15.27 4.63 1.43
C TRP A 275 -16.59 5.33 1.09
N SER A 276 -17.66 5.06 1.84
CA SER A 276 -18.98 5.68 1.67
C SER A 276 -19.02 7.16 2.04
N HIS A 277 -18.00 7.66 2.74
CA HIS A 277 -17.90 9.04 3.19
C HIS A 277 -16.85 9.85 2.43
N LEU A 278 -15.94 9.16 1.73
CA LEU A 278 -14.79 9.78 1.04
C LEU A 278 -15.18 10.59 -0.20
N GLY A 279 -16.37 10.36 -0.76
CA GLY A 279 -16.79 10.93 -2.04
C GLY A 279 -16.03 10.34 -3.23
N ALA A 280 -15.65 9.06 -3.14
CA ALA A 280 -14.89 8.34 -4.17
C ALA A 280 -15.61 8.34 -5.54
N GLU A 281 -14.83 8.36 -6.62
CA GLU A 281 -15.35 8.34 -8.00
C GLU A 281 -15.78 6.94 -8.46
N ALA A 282 -15.10 5.90 -7.96
CA ALA A 282 -15.34 4.53 -8.39
C ALA A 282 -15.41 3.54 -7.23
N ASN A 283 -15.91 2.34 -7.56
CA ASN A 283 -15.68 1.17 -6.72
C ASN A 283 -14.17 0.87 -6.69
N ALA A 284 -13.71 0.32 -5.57
CA ALA A 284 -12.38 -0.24 -5.41
C ALA A 284 -12.49 -1.75 -5.18
N TYR A 285 -11.37 -2.44 -5.03
CA TYR A 285 -11.36 -3.81 -4.52
C TYR A 285 -10.10 -4.10 -3.71
N PHE A 286 -10.20 -5.05 -2.79
CA PHE A 286 -9.03 -5.71 -2.21
C PHE A 286 -8.74 -7.00 -2.97
N LEU A 287 -7.47 -7.29 -3.18
CA LEU A 287 -7.02 -8.68 -3.31
C LEU A 287 -7.26 -9.42 -2.00
N ALA A 288 -7.56 -10.71 -2.06
CA ALA A 288 -7.81 -11.56 -0.91
C ALA A 288 -6.99 -12.85 -0.96
N ASP A 289 -6.79 -13.46 0.21
CA ASP A 289 -6.34 -14.85 0.27
C ASP A 289 -7.48 -15.83 -0.03
N ASP A 290 -7.15 -17.12 -0.06
CA ASP A 290 -8.09 -18.18 -0.43
C ASP A 290 -9.09 -18.49 0.69
N THR A 291 -8.91 -17.90 1.87
CA THR A 291 -9.91 -17.90 2.96
C THR A 291 -10.89 -16.74 2.86
N GLY A 292 -10.73 -15.87 1.85
CA GLY A 292 -11.58 -14.71 1.62
C GLY A 292 -11.25 -13.52 2.52
N GLU A 293 -10.05 -13.50 3.12
CA GLU A 293 -9.57 -12.39 3.93
C GLU A 293 -8.84 -11.37 3.06
N ALA A 294 -9.18 -10.09 3.25
CA ALA A 294 -8.56 -9.00 2.51
C ALA A 294 -7.06 -8.93 2.79
N MET A 295 -6.24 -8.72 1.75
CA MET A 295 -4.81 -8.48 1.87
C MET A 295 -4.55 -7.08 2.43
N ALA A 296 -4.79 -6.91 3.74
CA ALA A 296 -4.71 -5.63 4.47
C ALA A 296 -3.33 -4.97 4.41
N LEU A 297 -2.29 -5.75 4.16
CA LEU A 297 -0.92 -5.27 4.03
C LEU A 297 -0.60 -4.59 2.69
N GLY A 298 -1.43 -4.77 1.64
CA GLY A 298 -1.08 -4.19 0.35
C GLY A 298 -2.04 -4.38 -0.84
N GLY A 299 -3.18 -5.03 -0.65
CA GLY A 299 -4.04 -5.49 -1.75
C GLY A 299 -5.05 -4.48 -2.27
N LEU A 300 -5.06 -3.22 -1.82
CA LEU A 300 -6.08 -2.26 -2.24
C LEU A 300 -5.79 -1.74 -3.65
N CYS A 301 -6.74 -1.96 -4.57
CA CYS A 301 -6.77 -1.43 -5.92
C CYS A 301 -7.83 -0.34 -6.05
N LEU A 302 -7.40 0.87 -6.41
CA LEU A 302 -8.26 2.06 -6.45
C LEU A 302 -7.75 3.10 -7.47
N ARG A 303 -8.57 4.11 -7.77
CA ARG A 303 -8.15 5.22 -8.64
C ARG A 303 -7.18 6.16 -7.92
N SER A 304 -6.25 6.74 -8.67
CA SER A 304 -5.31 7.75 -8.15
C SER A 304 -6.03 8.98 -7.58
N ARG A 305 -7.14 9.42 -8.19
CA ARG A 305 -7.96 10.52 -7.62
C ARG A 305 -8.62 10.14 -6.29
N ASP A 306 -8.91 8.86 -6.05
CA ASP A 306 -9.49 8.41 -4.78
C ASP A 306 -8.41 8.27 -3.68
N MET A 307 -7.18 7.94 -4.05
CA MET A 307 -6.01 8.14 -3.18
C MET A 307 -5.85 9.62 -2.79
N ALA A 308 -6.06 10.55 -3.73
CA ALA A 308 -5.96 11.98 -3.45
C ALA A 308 -7.06 12.45 -2.49
N ARG A 309 -8.29 11.93 -2.61
CA ARG A 309 -9.38 12.19 -1.64
C ARG A 309 -9.04 11.70 -0.25
N PHE A 310 -8.42 10.52 -0.14
CA PHE A 310 -7.94 10.01 1.15
C PHE A 310 -6.85 10.92 1.73
N GLY A 311 -5.94 11.41 0.90
CA GLY A 311 -4.96 12.41 1.33
C GLY A 311 -5.60 13.72 1.80
N ILE A 312 -6.66 14.21 1.11
CA ILE A 312 -7.41 15.40 1.53
C ILE A 312 -8.12 15.18 2.86
N LEU A 313 -8.68 13.99 3.10
CA LEU A 313 -9.28 13.65 4.39
C LEU A 313 -8.26 13.79 5.54
N TYR A 314 -7.03 13.30 5.35
CA TYR A 314 -5.94 13.45 6.32
C TYR A 314 -5.43 14.89 6.43
N LEU A 315 -5.38 15.62 5.32
CA LEU A 315 -5.04 17.05 5.29
C LEU A 315 -6.02 17.87 6.14
N GLN A 316 -7.31 17.53 6.07
CA GLN A 316 -8.42 18.17 6.79
C GLN A 316 -8.70 17.56 8.17
N ASP A 317 -7.69 16.93 8.81
CA ASP A 317 -7.80 16.36 10.15
C ASP A 317 -8.98 15.39 10.32
N GLY A 318 -9.33 14.64 9.26
CA GLY A 318 -10.39 13.64 9.25
C GLY A 318 -11.80 14.22 9.10
N PHE A 319 -11.94 15.53 8.88
CA PHE A 319 -13.21 16.21 8.65
C PHE A 319 -13.47 16.40 7.16
N LEU A 320 -14.62 15.94 6.68
CA LEU A 320 -15.01 16.04 5.27
C LEU A 320 -16.53 16.18 5.16
N ASN A 321 -16.99 17.08 4.29
CA ASN A 321 -18.42 17.29 3.98
C ASN A 321 -19.31 17.49 5.23
N GLY A 322 -18.85 18.26 6.21
CA GLY A 322 -19.60 18.54 7.43
C GLY A 322 -19.57 17.43 8.48
N ARG A 323 -18.76 16.38 8.29
CA ARG A 323 -18.69 15.23 9.18
C ARG A 323 -17.24 14.90 9.56
N GLN A 324 -17.04 14.56 10.84
CA GLN A 324 -15.81 13.91 11.28
C GLN A 324 -15.86 12.43 10.87
N VAL A 325 -15.13 12.06 9.82
CA VAL A 325 -15.07 10.68 9.30
C VAL A 325 -14.07 9.86 10.10
N ILE A 326 -12.88 10.41 10.32
CA ILE A 326 -11.83 9.82 11.18
C ILE A 326 -11.63 10.79 12.36
N PRO A 327 -11.60 10.35 13.62
CA PRO A 327 -11.36 11.24 14.75
C PRO A 327 -10.08 12.07 14.59
N LYS A 328 -10.17 13.38 14.86
CA LYS A 328 -9.04 14.31 14.73
C LYS A 328 -7.81 13.86 15.52
N ALA A 329 -8.00 13.40 16.75
CA ALA A 329 -6.92 12.88 17.59
C ALA A 329 -6.19 11.71 16.92
N TRP A 330 -6.92 10.78 16.29
CA TRP A 330 -6.32 9.66 15.55
C TRP A 330 -5.47 10.13 14.37
N ILE A 331 -5.94 11.13 13.62
CA ILE A 331 -5.14 11.71 12.53
C ILE A 331 -3.83 12.29 13.08
N GLN A 332 -3.89 13.09 14.14
CA GLN A 332 -2.72 13.72 14.73
C GLN A 332 -1.71 12.71 15.29
N GLU A 333 -2.18 11.70 16.03
CA GLU A 333 -1.33 10.66 16.60
C GLU A 333 -0.75 9.73 15.52
N SER A 334 -1.57 9.34 14.53
CA SER A 334 -1.14 8.41 13.47
C SER A 334 -0.10 9.00 12.53
N THR A 335 -0.07 10.33 12.37
CA THR A 335 0.87 11.01 11.48
C THR A 335 2.04 11.65 12.20
N TYR A 336 2.30 11.27 13.46
CA TYR A 336 3.39 11.83 14.25
C TYR A 336 4.13 10.75 15.06
N PRO A 337 5.47 10.73 15.08
CA PRO A 337 6.23 9.79 15.89
C PRO A 337 5.95 9.97 17.39
N GLN A 338 5.60 8.88 18.08
CA GLN A 338 5.21 8.93 19.49
C GLN A 338 6.35 8.55 20.45
N GLU A 339 7.45 8.00 19.94
CA GLU A 339 8.56 7.48 20.74
C GLU A 339 9.89 7.89 20.10
N LYS A 340 10.95 8.07 20.89
CA LYS A 340 12.26 8.56 20.40
C LYS A 340 12.83 7.72 19.25
N TYR A 341 12.70 6.39 19.30
CA TYR A 341 13.20 5.48 18.27
C TYR A 341 12.40 5.51 16.95
N LEU A 342 11.27 6.22 16.94
CA LEU A 342 10.41 6.42 15.76
C LEU A 342 10.64 7.77 15.08
N PHE A 343 11.37 8.70 15.70
CA PHE A 343 11.72 9.96 15.05
C PHE A 343 12.72 9.73 13.91
N PRO A 344 12.64 10.51 12.81
CA PRO A 344 13.62 10.44 11.74
C PRO A 344 15.02 10.83 12.21
N GLY A 345 16.02 10.43 11.42
CA GLY A 345 17.45 10.59 11.68
C GLY A 345 18.17 9.26 11.89
N LYS A 346 19.49 9.24 11.66
CA LYS A 346 20.34 8.06 11.88
C LYS A 346 20.27 7.60 13.34
N ARG A 347 20.00 6.32 13.55
CA ARG A 347 19.85 5.72 14.89
C ARG A 347 20.11 4.22 14.86
N ASP A 348 20.55 3.65 15.98
CA ASP A 348 20.81 2.20 16.11
C ASP A 348 19.52 1.38 16.25
N THR A 349 18.38 2.04 16.42
CA THR A 349 17.06 1.45 16.64
C THR A 349 16.20 1.40 15.37
N ALA A 350 16.78 1.65 14.20
CA ALA A 350 16.14 1.52 12.90
C ALA A 350 17.19 1.34 11.79
N SER A 351 16.85 0.60 10.72
CA SER A 351 17.69 0.52 9.52
C SER A 351 17.43 1.67 8.52
N THR A 352 16.34 2.42 8.72
CA THR A 352 15.94 3.57 7.92
C THR A 352 16.24 4.87 8.64
N VAL A 353 16.52 5.92 7.86
CA VAL A 353 16.62 7.29 8.37
C VAL A 353 15.25 7.94 8.56
N HIS A 354 14.21 7.44 7.91
CA HIS A 354 12.85 7.97 8.08
C HIS A 354 12.24 7.56 9.41
N GLY A 355 11.38 8.40 9.95
CA GLY A 355 10.54 8.10 11.10
C GLY A 355 9.25 7.40 10.71
N TYR A 356 8.45 7.04 11.73
CA TYR A 356 7.19 6.32 11.54
C TYR A 356 6.14 6.68 12.60
N GLY A 357 4.89 6.83 12.15
CA GLY A 357 3.70 7.00 12.99
C GLY A 357 2.88 5.71 13.09
N TYR A 358 1.55 5.80 13.07
CA TYR A 358 0.67 4.63 12.97
C TYR A 358 0.37 4.31 11.51
N GLN A 359 1.26 3.53 10.89
CA GLN A 359 1.22 3.16 9.47
C GLN A 359 1.46 4.35 8.50
N TRP A 360 2.23 5.34 8.92
CA TRP A 360 2.62 6.51 8.13
C TRP A 360 4.13 6.75 8.25
N TRP A 361 4.80 7.02 7.13
CA TRP A 361 6.21 7.39 7.09
C TRP A 361 6.39 8.88 7.35
N ILE A 362 7.45 9.23 8.08
CA ILE A 362 7.80 10.60 8.44
C ILE A 362 9.21 10.89 7.91
N PRO A 363 9.39 11.76 6.90
CA PRO A 363 10.72 11.99 6.32
C PRO A 363 11.67 12.73 7.26
N GLU A 364 12.98 12.68 7.00
CA GLU A 364 13.96 13.55 7.67
C GLU A 364 13.65 15.02 7.44
N ASP A 365 13.83 15.89 8.44
CA ASP A 365 13.51 17.32 8.37
C ASP A 365 12.05 17.62 8.03
N PHE A 366 11.12 16.72 8.41
CA PHE A 366 9.70 16.92 8.15
C PHE A 366 9.18 18.24 8.71
N ASP A 367 8.48 19.01 7.88
CA ASP A 367 7.75 20.20 8.29
C ASP A 367 6.27 20.04 7.97
N LYS A 368 5.53 19.49 8.94
CA LYS A 368 4.10 19.15 8.84
C LYS A 368 3.76 18.26 7.63
N GLU A 369 4.70 17.41 7.24
CA GLU A 369 4.54 16.46 6.14
C GLU A 369 4.69 15.00 6.59
N PHE A 370 4.01 14.11 5.88
CA PHE A 370 4.01 12.68 6.11
C PHE A 370 3.56 11.94 4.85
N LEU A 371 3.84 10.63 4.78
CA LEU A 371 3.69 9.85 3.54
C LEU A 371 3.11 8.44 3.80
N ALA A 372 2.23 8.00 2.92
CA ALA A 372 1.97 6.58 2.70
C ALA A 372 2.87 6.12 1.56
N VAL A 373 3.59 4.99 1.72
CA VAL A 373 4.54 4.49 0.73
C VAL A 373 4.30 3.00 0.47
N GLY A 374 4.17 2.66 -0.81
CA GLY A 374 4.14 1.32 -1.36
C GLY A 374 5.37 1.04 -2.22
N ILE A 375 5.74 -0.25 -2.31
CA ILE A 375 6.79 -0.70 -3.21
C ILE A 375 6.51 -0.28 -4.65
N TYR A 376 7.56 -0.17 -5.47
CA TYR A 376 7.48 0.33 -6.84
C TYR A 376 7.00 1.79 -6.94
N ASP A 377 7.29 2.61 -5.91
CA ASP A 377 6.97 4.05 -5.82
C ASP A 377 5.47 4.37 -5.92
N GLN A 378 4.63 3.68 -5.12
CA GLN A 378 3.27 4.17 -4.84
C GLN A 378 3.32 5.12 -3.66
N MET A 379 2.80 6.34 -3.80
CA MET A 379 2.92 7.33 -2.73
C MET A 379 1.66 8.19 -2.61
N ILE A 380 1.28 8.47 -1.36
CA ILE A 380 0.44 9.61 -1.00
C ILE A 380 1.31 10.48 -0.09
N TYR A 381 1.69 11.64 -0.56
CA TYR A 381 2.42 12.65 0.19
C TYR A 381 1.45 13.76 0.61
N ILE A 382 1.52 14.17 1.87
CA ILE A 382 0.64 15.21 2.42
C ILE A 382 1.52 16.22 3.15
N ASN A 383 1.36 17.50 2.82
CA ASN A 383 1.99 18.61 3.52
C ASN A 383 0.92 19.58 4.03
N LYS A 384 0.71 19.59 5.35
CA LYS A 384 -0.29 20.45 6.00
C LYS A 384 0.11 21.93 6.04
N LYS A 385 1.39 22.26 5.95
CA LYS A 385 1.85 23.66 5.90
C LYS A 385 1.48 24.31 4.56
N SER A 386 1.63 23.56 3.47
CA SER A 386 1.39 24.05 2.10
C SER A 386 -0.02 23.77 1.58
N ASN A 387 -0.84 23.03 2.34
CA ASN A 387 -2.14 22.47 1.93
C ASN A 387 -2.06 21.64 0.65
N VAL A 388 -1.02 20.80 0.53
CA VAL A 388 -0.74 20.01 -0.67
C VAL A 388 -0.91 18.52 -0.39
N VAL A 389 -1.54 17.82 -1.33
CA VAL A 389 -1.59 16.35 -1.42
C VAL A 389 -1.03 15.96 -2.78
N ILE A 390 -0.07 15.03 -2.80
CA ILE A 390 0.50 14.50 -4.04
C ILE A 390 0.29 12.99 -4.05
N VAL A 391 -0.29 12.48 -5.13
CA VAL A 391 -0.38 11.06 -5.41
C VAL A 391 0.54 10.74 -6.58
N LYS A 392 1.44 9.78 -6.37
CA LYS A 392 2.28 9.20 -7.42
C LYS A 392 2.03 7.71 -7.46
N ASN A 393 1.61 7.20 -8.60
CA ASN A 393 1.60 5.77 -8.89
C ASN A 393 2.70 5.47 -9.90
N SER A 394 3.36 4.33 -9.75
CA SER A 394 4.47 3.96 -10.63
C SER A 394 4.53 2.45 -10.84
N ALA A 395 5.35 2.02 -11.79
CA ALA A 395 5.64 0.61 -12.04
C ALA A 395 7.16 0.38 -12.04
N ASN A 396 7.83 0.98 -11.04
CA ASN A 396 9.28 1.09 -11.00
C ASN A 396 9.97 -0.22 -10.65
N TYR A 397 10.20 -1.12 -11.61
CA TYR A 397 10.89 -2.40 -11.36
C TYR A 397 12.34 -2.24 -10.84
N ASN A 398 12.91 -1.02 -10.85
CA ASN A 398 14.19 -0.67 -10.25
C ASN A 398 14.09 -0.07 -8.83
N PHE A 399 12.91 -0.13 -8.20
CA PHE A 399 12.61 0.52 -6.91
C PHE A 399 13.59 0.19 -5.78
N ALA A 400 14.07 -1.05 -5.70
CA ALA A 400 15.00 -1.48 -4.65
C ALA A 400 16.45 -1.03 -4.90
N ASN A 401 16.77 -0.50 -6.09
CA ASN A 401 18.12 -0.11 -6.45
C ASN A 401 18.62 1.05 -5.57
N ASN A 402 19.92 1.04 -5.29
CA ASN A 402 20.61 2.08 -4.52
C ASN A 402 19.94 2.42 -3.18
N ASN A 403 19.42 1.40 -2.48
CA ASN A 403 18.74 1.53 -1.19
C ASN A 403 17.51 2.47 -1.28
N PHE A 404 16.57 2.14 -2.16
CA PHE A 404 15.31 2.87 -2.35
C PHE A 404 15.51 4.36 -2.73
N GLN A 405 16.53 4.63 -3.55
CA GLN A 405 16.91 6.00 -3.92
C GLN A 405 15.76 6.77 -4.59
N SER A 406 14.97 6.11 -5.43
CA SER A 406 13.85 6.74 -6.15
C SER A 406 12.80 7.32 -5.19
N SER A 407 12.49 6.63 -4.09
CA SER A 407 11.55 7.13 -3.09
C SER A 407 12.09 8.36 -2.34
N ASN A 408 13.39 8.40 -2.06
CA ASN A 408 14.03 9.57 -1.45
C ASN A 408 14.06 10.77 -2.42
N GLN A 409 14.30 10.52 -3.71
CA GLN A 409 14.18 11.55 -4.74
C GLN A 409 12.74 12.03 -4.88
N ALA A 410 11.74 11.14 -4.77
CA ALA A 410 10.33 11.50 -4.80
C ALA A 410 9.97 12.48 -3.68
N ILE A 411 10.45 12.26 -2.45
CA ILE A 411 10.25 13.19 -1.33
C ILE A 411 10.81 14.57 -1.65
N ALA A 412 12.03 14.65 -2.21
CA ALA A 412 12.64 15.92 -2.61
C ALA A 412 11.86 16.63 -3.73
N PHE A 413 11.39 15.88 -4.73
CA PHE A 413 10.51 16.39 -5.78
C PHE A 413 9.18 16.92 -5.21
N PHE A 414 8.56 16.20 -4.27
CA PHE A 414 7.33 16.61 -3.60
C PHE A 414 7.50 17.88 -2.78
N ARG A 415 8.63 18.05 -2.09
CA ARG A 415 8.97 19.30 -1.39
C ARG A 415 9.12 20.47 -2.36
N ALA A 416 9.83 20.28 -3.48
CA ALA A 416 9.97 21.32 -4.50
C ALA A 416 8.61 21.73 -5.10
N VAL A 417 7.71 20.76 -5.31
CA VAL A 417 6.31 21.02 -5.69
C VAL A 417 5.60 21.84 -4.62
N ALA A 418 5.65 21.41 -3.35
CA ALA A 418 4.97 22.09 -2.26
C ALA A 418 5.48 23.52 -2.02
N GLU A 419 6.78 23.75 -2.20
CA GLU A 419 7.43 25.07 -2.10
C GLU A 419 6.98 26.00 -3.22
N LYS A 420 7.04 25.55 -4.48
CA LYS A 420 6.60 26.33 -5.65
C LYS A 420 5.19 26.89 -5.44
N TYR A 421 4.26 26.01 -5.05
CA TYR A 421 2.86 26.38 -4.88
C TYR A 421 2.55 27.10 -3.57
N SER A 422 3.46 27.08 -2.60
CA SER A 422 3.35 27.95 -1.41
C SER A 422 3.80 29.38 -1.70
N LEU A 423 4.78 29.57 -2.59
CA LEU A 423 5.27 30.87 -3.01
C LEU A 423 4.29 31.58 -3.94
N ASP A 424 3.62 30.85 -4.84
CA ASP A 424 2.62 31.44 -5.74
C ASP A 424 1.41 32.03 -4.98
N LYS A 425 1.07 31.49 -3.79
CA LYS A 425 0.07 32.10 -2.89
C LYS A 425 0.46 33.48 -2.35
N ARG A 426 1.76 33.78 -2.28
CA ARG A 426 2.26 35.07 -1.75
C ARG A 426 2.36 36.15 -2.82
N LYS A 427 2.17 35.82 -4.11
CA LYS A 427 2.10 36.83 -5.16
C LYS A 427 0.72 37.50 -5.09
N PRO A 428 0.63 38.83 -4.95
CA PRO A 428 -0.65 39.52 -4.98
C PRO A 428 -1.34 39.22 -6.31
N SER A 429 -2.65 38.91 -6.24
CA SER A 429 -3.47 38.76 -7.45
C SER A 429 -3.33 40.04 -8.27
N PRO A 430 -3.14 39.97 -9.61
CA PRO A 430 -3.13 41.17 -10.42
C PRO A 430 -4.48 41.86 -10.24
N VAL A 431 -4.44 43.04 -9.63
CA VAL A 431 -5.60 43.92 -9.49
C VAL A 431 -6.17 44.08 -10.90
N ARG A 432 -7.43 43.66 -11.10
CA ARG A 432 -8.16 44.00 -12.32
C ARG A 432 -8.25 45.52 -12.34
N GLY A 433 -7.37 46.14 -13.13
CA GLY A 433 -7.42 47.56 -13.40
C GLY A 433 -8.78 47.89 -13.99
N SER A 434 -9.57 48.67 -13.26
CA SER A 434 -10.61 49.49 -13.84
C SER A 434 -9.94 50.46 -14.80
N ASN A 435 -10.20 50.29 -16.10
CA ASN A 435 -9.83 51.28 -17.11
C ASN A 435 -10.63 52.58 -16.88
N PRO A 436 -10.04 53.75 -17.20
CA PRO A 436 -10.57 55.07 -16.87
C PRO A 436 -11.89 55.41 -17.56
#